data_AF-A0A1G1FWJ7-F1
#
_entry.id   AF-A0A1G1FWJ7-F1
#
_cell.length_a   1.000
_cell.length_b   1.000
_cell.length_c   1.000
_cell.angle_alpha   90.00
_cell.angle_beta   90.00
_cell.angle_gamma   90.00
#
_symmetry.space_group_name_H-M   'P 1'
#
loop_
_entity.id
_entity.type
_entity.pdbx_description
1 polymer ?
#
loop_
_entity_poly.entity_id
_entity_poly.type
_entity_poly.pdbx_seq_one_letter_code
_entity_poly.pdbx_strand_id
1 'polypeptide(L)'
;MKKKDLFMLLQGLNDVADFSGAKFAYAIAKNIKLVEDECNLLRGLTKPNDAFMEYNGKREALAQKYCEKNEDNTPKTNDNEYVMGVGKLKFKQEHSALLIEYADAIAEYNSKLADFNALLEENADIELFKISSELLPDAITPKHVVAIMAVIEE
;
A
#
# COMPACT_ATOMS: atom_id res chain seq x y z
N MET A 1 2.30 18.57 -5.31
CA MET A 1 2.23 17.13 -5.63
C MET A 1 0.93 16.57 -5.08
N LYS A 2 0.43 15.46 -5.63
CA LYS A 2 -0.77 14.79 -5.11
C LYS A 2 -0.44 13.95 -3.88
N LYS A 3 -1.43 13.66 -3.04
CA LYS A 3 -1.24 12.80 -1.85
C LYS A 3 -0.70 11.42 -2.20
N LYS A 4 -1.12 10.84 -3.33
CA LYS A 4 -0.54 9.56 -3.82
C LYS A 4 0.97 9.64 -4.13
N ASP A 5 1.45 10.80 -4.56
CA ASP A 5 2.85 10.98 -4.94
C ASP A 5 3.77 10.93 -3.71
N LEU A 6 3.22 11.14 -2.51
CA LEU A 6 3.96 11.02 -1.24
C LEU A 6 4.48 9.60 -1.01
N PHE A 7 3.73 8.57 -1.40
CA PHE A 7 4.21 7.19 -1.27
C PHE A 7 5.43 6.93 -2.18
N MET A 8 5.41 7.49 -3.39
CA MET A 8 6.54 7.39 -4.31
C MET A 8 7.74 8.19 -3.80
N LEU A 9 7.52 9.39 -3.28
CA LEU A 9 8.56 10.21 -2.67
C LEU A 9 9.17 9.52 -1.44
N LEU A 10 8.35 8.93 -0.57
CA LEU A 10 8.84 8.20 0.61
C LEU A 10 9.75 7.04 0.20
N GLN A 11 9.37 6.28 -0.83
CA GLN A 11 10.23 5.24 -1.37
C GLN A 11 11.56 5.82 -1.89
N GLY A 12 11.50 6.89 -2.69
CA GLY A 12 12.70 7.55 -3.21
C GLY A 12 13.64 8.09 -2.14
N LEU A 13 13.08 8.66 -1.06
CA LEU A 13 13.85 9.15 0.08
C LEU A 13 14.53 8.00 0.84
N ASN A 14 13.85 6.87 1.02
CA ASN A 14 14.43 5.68 1.64
C ASN A 14 15.53 5.06 0.78
N ASP A 15 15.36 5.03 -0.55
CA ASP A 15 16.36 4.52 -1.49
C ASP A 15 17.69 5.31 -1.42
N VAL A 16 17.66 6.55 -0.92
CA VAL A 16 18.86 7.40 -0.76
C VAL A 16 19.28 7.64 0.69
N ALA A 17 18.61 7.02 1.66
CA ALA A 17 18.83 7.29 3.09
C ALA A 17 20.27 6.98 3.56
N ASP A 18 20.91 6.00 2.93
CA ASP A 18 22.25 5.52 3.31
C ASP A 18 23.40 6.27 2.61
N PHE A 19 23.10 7.29 1.81
CA PHE A 19 24.14 8.05 1.12
C PHE A 19 24.91 8.97 2.08
N SER A 20 26.22 9.04 1.88
CA SER A 20 27.12 9.84 2.71
C SER A 20 26.94 11.34 2.54
N GLY A 21 27.07 12.10 3.63
CA GLY A 21 27.07 13.57 3.64
C GLY A 21 26.13 14.10 4.70
N ALA A 22 26.67 14.72 5.76
CA ALA A 22 25.88 15.07 6.96
C ALA A 22 24.67 15.97 6.66
N LYS A 23 24.82 16.97 5.78
CA LYS A 23 23.73 17.89 5.40
C LYS A 23 22.67 17.19 4.55
N PHE A 24 23.10 16.37 3.58
CA PHE A 24 22.21 15.57 2.74
C PHE A 24 21.41 14.57 3.58
N ALA A 25 22.10 13.73 4.37
CA ALA A 25 21.49 12.75 5.24
C ALA A 25 20.50 13.40 6.25
N TYR A 26 20.85 14.55 6.82
CA TYR A 26 19.96 15.29 7.71
C TYR A 26 18.68 15.76 6.99
N ALA A 27 18.81 16.30 5.78
CA ALA A 27 17.68 16.75 4.98
C ALA A 27 16.78 15.59 4.54
N ILE A 28 17.37 14.47 4.09
CA ILE A 28 16.64 13.24 3.76
C ILE A 28 15.89 12.72 4.97
N ALA A 29 16.55 12.59 6.14
CA ALA A 29 15.91 12.11 7.36
C ALA A 29 14.72 13.00 7.79
N LYS A 30 14.84 14.33 7.65
CA LYS A 30 13.72 15.25 7.89
C LYS A 30 12.54 14.99 6.96
N ASN A 31 12.80 14.87 5.67
CA ASN A 31 11.75 14.60 4.70
C ASN A 31 11.12 13.22 4.88
N ILE A 32 11.91 12.18 5.17
CA ILE A 32 11.39 10.85 5.49
C ILE A 32 10.38 10.95 6.61
N LYS A 33 10.74 11.59 7.73
CA LYS A 33 9.83 11.75 8.87
C LYS A 33 8.53 12.45 8.48
N LEU A 34 8.62 13.60 7.80
CA LEU A 34 7.45 14.39 7.39
C LEU A 34 6.52 13.60 6.45
N VAL A 35 7.09 12.97 5.43
CA VAL A 35 6.33 12.23 4.41
C VAL A 35 5.78 10.93 5.00
N GLU A 36 6.53 10.26 5.88
CA GLU A 36 6.08 9.04 6.55
C GLU A 36 4.89 9.30 7.48
N ASP A 37 4.90 10.40 8.24
CA ASP A 37 3.78 10.78 9.10
C ASP A 37 2.48 10.94 8.28
N GLU A 38 2.55 11.65 7.14
CA GLU A 38 1.41 11.84 6.24
C GLU A 38 0.96 10.52 5.58
N CYS A 39 1.92 9.70 5.11
CA CYS A 39 1.61 8.37 4.58
C CYS A 39 0.94 7.46 5.63
N ASN A 40 1.31 7.58 6.90
CA ASN A 40 0.72 6.80 7.98
C ASN A 40 -0.72 7.24 8.30
N LEU A 41 -1.01 8.55 8.25
CA LEU A 41 -2.38 9.05 8.34
C LEU A 41 -3.24 8.47 7.21
N LEU A 42 -2.74 8.51 5.97
CA LEU A 42 -3.44 7.95 4.81
C LEU A 42 -3.69 6.44 4.93
N ARG A 43 -2.69 5.67 5.37
CA ARG A 43 -2.86 4.22 5.61
C ARG A 43 -3.90 3.92 6.69
N GLY A 44 -3.97 4.74 7.73
CA GLY A 44 -4.97 4.60 8.79
C GLY A 44 -6.41 4.72 8.28
N LEU A 45 -6.62 5.54 7.23
CA LEU A 45 -7.94 5.76 6.65
C LEU A 45 -8.50 4.55 5.92
N THR A 46 -7.70 3.56 5.51
CA THR A 46 -8.20 2.39 4.77
C THR A 46 -8.42 1.15 5.63
N LYS A 47 -8.22 1.27 6.95
CA LYS A 47 -8.45 0.16 7.88
C LYS A 47 -9.90 -0.35 7.76
N PRO A 48 -10.13 -1.65 7.46
CA PRO A 48 -11.47 -2.18 7.40
C PRO A 48 -12.14 -2.19 8.78
N ASN A 49 -13.49 -2.18 8.79
CA ASN A 49 -14.26 -2.38 10.02
C ASN A 49 -14.29 -3.86 10.42
N ASP A 50 -14.70 -4.16 11.66
CA ASP A 50 -14.67 -5.52 12.20
C ASP A 50 -15.55 -6.49 11.39
N ALA A 51 -16.69 -6.02 10.87
CA ALA A 51 -17.59 -6.83 10.04
C ALA A 51 -16.93 -7.22 8.70
N PHE A 52 -16.23 -6.30 8.04
CA PHE A 52 -15.49 -6.60 6.82
C PHE A 52 -14.28 -7.50 7.09
N MET A 53 -13.61 -7.31 8.22
CA MET A 53 -12.53 -8.22 8.65
C MET A 53 -13.04 -9.64 8.86
N GLU A 54 -14.21 -9.80 9.50
CA GLU A 54 -14.87 -11.09 9.67
C GLU A 54 -15.25 -11.71 8.32
N TYR A 55 -15.87 -10.94 7.42
CA TYR A 55 -16.16 -11.36 6.05
C TYR A 55 -14.90 -11.87 5.34
N ASN A 56 -13.81 -11.10 5.37
CA ASN A 56 -12.59 -11.47 4.68
C ASN A 56 -11.97 -12.75 5.27
N GLY A 57 -12.00 -12.91 6.60
CA GLY A 57 -11.57 -14.14 7.27
C GLY A 57 -12.43 -15.35 6.88
N LYS A 58 -13.76 -15.21 6.87
CA LYS A 58 -14.69 -16.27 6.43
C LYS A 58 -14.46 -16.63 4.95
N ARG A 59 -14.26 -15.63 4.09
CA ARG A 59 -13.96 -15.81 2.67
C ARG A 59 -12.64 -16.57 2.46
N GLU A 60 -11.60 -16.22 3.20
CA GLU A 60 -10.31 -16.90 3.13
C GLU A 60 -10.40 -18.35 3.60
N ALA A 61 -11.03 -18.60 4.75
CA ALA A 61 -11.27 -19.95 5.26
C ALA A 61 -12.07 -20.80 4.27
N LEU A 62 -13.07 -20.18 3.61
CA LEU A 62 -13.85 -20.83 2.57
C LEU A 62 -13.01 -21.20 1.34
N ALA A 63 -12.09 -20.31 0.94
CA ALA A 63 -11.18 -20.57 -0.17
C ALA A 63 -10.22 -21.72 0.17
N GLN A 64 -9.62 -21.71 1.36
CA GLN A 64 -8.77 -22.80 1.85
C GLN A 64 -9.51 -24.15 1.93
N LYS A 65 -10.77 -24.13 2.37
CA LYS A 65 -11.62 -25.34 2.47
C LYS A 65 -11.85 -26.00 1.12
N TYR A 66 -11.98 -25.20 0.05
CA TYR A 66 -12.39 -25.68 -1.28
C TYR A 66 -11.29 -25.63 -2.34
N CYS A 67 -10.09 -25.19 -1.99
CA CYS A 67 -8.95 -25.26 -2.89
C CYS A 67 -8.50 -26.71 -3.14
N GLU A 68 -7.85 -26.92 -4.28
CA GLU A 68 -6.98 -28.06 -4.52
C GLU A 68 -5.85 -28.05 -3.50
N LYS A 69 -5.40 -29.25 -3.15
CA LYS A 69 -4.27 -29.43 -2.27
C LYS A 69 -3.12 -30.08 -3.01
N ASN A 70 -1.91 -29.75 -2.59
CA ASN A 70 -0.70 -30.44 -3.01
C ASN A 70 -0.65 -31.84 -2.35
N GLU A 71 0.33 -32.65 -2.74
CA GLU A 71 0.54 -34.01 -2.20
C GLU A 71 0.78 -34.02 -0.68
N ASP A 72 1.32 -32.92 -0.13
CA ASP A 72 1.55 -32.70 1.30
C ASP A 72 0.33 -32.15 2.06
N ASN A 73 -0.85 -32.12 1.41
CA ASN A 73 -2.11 -31.62 1.97
C ASN A 73 -2.13 -30.10 2.26
N THR A 74 -1.16 -29.33 1.74
CA THR A 74 -1.17 -27.85 1.76
C THR A 74 -2.05 -27.28 0.65
N PRO A 75 -2.65 -26.08 0.82
CA PRO A 75 -3.37 -25.39 -0.25
C PRO A 75 -2.49 -25.17 -1.48
N LYS A 76 -3.00 -25.55 -2.66
CA LYS A 76 -2.34 -25.27 -3.93
C LYS A 76 -2.66 -23.84 -4.35
N THR A 77 -1.62 -23.04 -4.59
CA THR A 77 -1.72 -21.64 -5.00
C THR A 77 -0.99 -21.39 -6.32
N ASN A 78 -1.54 -20.50 -7.15
CA ASN A 78 -0.86 -19.94 -8.32
C ASN A 78 -0.85 -18.41 -8.18
N ASP A 79 0.31 -17.77 -8.19
CA ASP A 79 0.45 -16.31 -8.04
C ASP A 79 -0.30 -15.74 -6.80
N ASN A 80 -0.19 -16.43 -5.65
CA ASN A 80 -0.91 -16.13 -4.40
C ASN A 80 -2.44 -16.30 -4.44
N GLU A 81 -3.00 -16.92 -5.49
CA GLU A 81 -4.42 -17.26 -5.56
C GLU A 81 -4.65 -18.77 -5.35
N TYR A 82 -5.70 -19.13 -4.61
CA TYR A 82 -6.08 -20.53 -4.41
C TYR A 82 -6.60 -21.18 -5.70
N VAL A 83 -6.05 -22.35 -6.04
CA VAL A 83 -6.52 -23.14 -7.19
C VAL A 83 -7.77 -23.92 -6.76
N MET A 84 -8.93 -23.67 -7.35
CA MET A 84 -10.22 -24.16 -6.80
C MET A 84 -10.73 -25.50 -7.37
N GLY A 85 -10.16 -26.00 -8.46
CA GLY A 85 -10.49 -27.31 -9.06
C GLY A 85 -11.97 -27.69 -9.03
N VAL A 86 -12.25 -28.90 -8.53
CA VAL A 86 -13.60 -29.44 -8.34
C VAL A 86 -14.40 -28.77 -7.22
N GLY A 87 -13.72 -28.13 -6.25
CA GLY A 87 -14.34 -27.41 -5.14
C GLY A 87 -14.99 -26.08 -5.53
N LYS A 88 -14.67 -25.56 -6.73
CA LYS A 88 -15.13 -24.26 -7.25
C LYS A 88 -16.65 -24.06 -7.18
N LEU A 89 -17.45 -25.09 -7.46
CA LEU A 89 -18.92 -24.96 -7.43
C LEU A 89 -19.45 -24.78 -5.99
N LYS A 90 -18.94 -25.58 -5.04
CA LYS A 90 -19.31 -25.46 -3.62
C LYS A 90 -18.84 -24.15 -3.02
N PHE A 91 -17.61 -23.73 -3.37
CA PHE A 91 -17.11 -22.41 -3.00
C PHE A 91 -18.06 -21.31 -3.47
N LYS A 92 -18.44 -21.30 -4.76
CA LYS A 92 -19.36 -20.28 -5.29
C LYS A 92 -20.69 -20.24 -4.55
N GLN A 93 -21.26 -21.40 -4.20
CA GLN A 93 -22.51 -21.48 -3.47
C GLN A 93 -22.40 -20.88 -2.06
N GLU A 94 -21.40 -21.30 -1.28
CA GLU A 94 -21.19 -20.79 0.08
C GLU A 94 -20.72 -19.32 0.07
N HIS A 95 -19.91 -18.92 -0.90
CA HIS A 95 -19.44 -17.54 -1.03
C HIS A 95 -20.58 -16.60 -1.39
N SER A 96 -21.53 -17.04 -2.23
CA SER A 96 -22.74 -16.27 -2.51
C SER A 96 -23.57 -16.00 -1.25
N ALA A 97 -23.64 -16.94 -0.32
CA ALA A 97 -24.31 -16.72 0.96
C ALA A 97 -23.54 -15.69 1.83
N LEU A 98 -22.20 -15.78 1.88
CA LEU A 98 -21.37 -14.80 2.58
C LEU A 98 -21.51 -13.39 1.98
N LEU A 99 -21.61 -13.25 0.66
CA LEU A 99 -21.82 -11.95 0.02
C LEU A 99 -23.15 -11.32 0.43
N ILE A 100 -24.20 -12.13 0.63
CA ILE A 100 -25.50 -11.65 1.10
C ILE A 100 -25.44 -11.30 2.59
N GLU A 101 -24.83 -12.15 3.42
CA GLU A 101 -24.68 -11.93 4.87
C GLU A 101 -23.91 -10.65 5.19
N TYR A 102 -22.89 -10.32 4.39
CA TYR A 102 -22.00 -9.18 4.61
C TYR A 102 -22.18 -8.03 3.61
N ALA A 103 -23.31 -7.98 2.90
CA ALA A 103 -23.55 -7.01 1.84
C ALA A 103 -23.29 -5.56 2.29
N ASP A 104 -23.79 -5.18 3.47
CA ASP A 104 -23.64 -3.83 4.03
C ASP A 104 -22.18 -3.51 4.38
N ALA A 105 -21.47 -4.44 5.03
CA ALA A 105 -20.06 -4.26 5.37
C ALA A 105 -19.16 -4.15 4.13
N ILE A 106 -19.48 -4.91 3.08
CA ILE A 106 -18.79 -4.83 1.78
C ILE A 106 -19.07 -3.50 1.10
N ALA A 107 -20.33 -3.06 1.08
CA ALA A 107 -20.71 -1.79 0.48
C ALA A 107 -20.06 -0.59 1.18
N GLU A 108 -20.06 -0.58 2.52
CA GLU A 108 -19.41 0.45 3.33
C GLU A 108 -17.90 0.51 3.03
N TYR A 109 -17.23 -0.64 3.02
CA TYR A 109 -15.80 -0.70 2.72
C TYR A 109 -15.48 -0.23 1.30
N ASN A 110 -16.28 -0.63 0.31
CA ASN A 110 -16.10 -0.18 -1.08
C ASN A 110 -16.31 1.33 -1.23
N SER A 111 -17.30 1.91 -0.56
CA SER A 111 -17.52 3.36 -0.53
C SER A 111 -16.31 4.07 0.08
N LYS A 112 -15.83 3.57 1.22
CA LYS A 112 -14.65 4.10 1.91
C LYS A 112 -13.39 4.06 1.04
N LEU A 113 -13.20 3.00 0.24
CA LEU A 113 -12.11 2.93 -0.74
C LEU A 113 -12.26 3.93 -1.88
N ALA A 114 -13.48 4.17 -2.36
CA ALA A 114 -13.74 5.18 -3.37
C ALA A 114 -13.40 6.59 -2.85
N ASP A 115 -13.85 6.91 -1.64
CA ASP A 115 -13.54 8.19 -0.98
C ASP A 115 -12.03 8.36 -0.75
N PHE A 116 -11.35 7.29 -0.30
CA PHE A 116 -9.90 7.29 -0.15
C PHE A 116 -9.17 7.51 -1.48
N ASN A 117 -9.59 6.85 -2.55
CA ASN A 117 -8.99 7.04 -3.88
C ASN A 117 -9.19 8.48 -4.39
N ALA A 118 -10.35 9.09 -4.13
CA ALA A 118 -10.57 10.50 -4.44
C ALA A 118 -9.63 11.42 -3.64
N LEU A 119 -9.49 11.17 -2.33
CA LEU A 119 -8.58 11.90 -1.45
C LEU A 119 -7.12 11.84 -1.94
N LEU A 120 -6.69 10.68 -2.44
CA LEU A 120 -5.33 10.48 -2.96
C LEU A 120 -4.99 11.35 -4.19
N GLU A 121 -6.01 11.76 -4.95
CA GLU A 121 -5.84 12.62 -6.13
C GLU A 121 -5.77 14.11 -5.79
N GLU A 122 -6.13 14.49 -4.56
CA GLU A 122 -6.00 15.86 -4.08
C GLU A 122 -4.55 16.25 -3.84
N ASN A 123 -4.29 17.57 -3.79
CA ASN A 123 -2.98 18.09 -3.41
C ASN A 123 -2.64 17.71 -1.97
N ALA A 124 -1.36 17.38 -1.76
CA ALA A 124 -0.78 17.26 -0.44
C ALA A 124 -0.42 18.65 0.10
N ASP A 125 -0.84 18.94 1.33
CA ASP A 125 -0.43 20.13 2.07
C ASP A 125 0.77 19.76 2.95
N ILE A 126 1.97 19.82 2.36
CA ILE A 126 3.21 19.46 3.04
C ILE A 126 4.34 20.38 2.59
N GLU A 127 5.07 20.90 3.57
CA GLU A 127 6.26 21.72 3.33
C GLU A 127 7.51 20.84 3.45
N LEU A 128 8.11 20.53 2.29
CA LEU A 128 9.30 19.69 2.22
C LEU A 128 10.57 20.50 2.51
N PHE A 129 11.53 19.87 3.19
CA PHE A 129 12.84 20.45 3.40
C PHE A 129 13.67 20.33 2.12
N LYS A 130 14.04 21.47 1.54
CA LYS A 130 14.76 21.50 0.27
C LYS A 130 16.26 21.25 0.42
N ILE A 131 16.86 20.69 -0.63
CA ILE A 131 18.25 20.27 -0.71
C ILE A 131 18.87 20.93 -1.93
N SER A 132 19.87 21.78 -1.72
CA SER A 132 20.66 22.33 -2.82
C SER A 132 21.28 21.21 -3.66
N SER A 133 21.23 21.36 -4.98
CA SER A 133 21.87 20.46 -5.95
C SER A 133 23.37 20.24 -5.69
N GLU A 134 24.07 21.19 -5.06
CA GLU A 134 25.48 21.09 -4.67
C GLU A 134 25.74 20.15 -3.49
N LEU A 135 24.70 19.83 -2.71
CA LEU A 135 24.79 18.91 -1.57
C LEU A 135 24.52 17.46 -1.95
N LEU A 136 24.29 17.19 -3.24
CA LEU A 136 24.06 15.83 -3.72
C LEU A 136 25.37 15.02 -3.68
N PRO A 137 25.35 13.80 -3.12
CA PRO A 137 26.53 12.94 -3.07
C PRO A 137 26.97 12.47 -4.46
N ASP A 138 28.27 12.32 -4.71
CA ASP A 138 28.82 11.87 -6.00
C ASP A 138 28.27 10.50 -6.47
N ALA A 139 27.91 9.64 -5.51
CA ALA A 139 27.37 8.32 -5.80
C ALA A 139 25.90 8.36 -6.30
N ILE A 140 25.23 9.51 -6.22
CA ILE A 140 23.82 9.63 -6.60
C ILE A 140 23.66 9.34 -8.10
N THR A 141 22.61 8.59 -8.46
CA THR A 141 22.32 8.26 -9.85
C THR A 141 21.17 9.11 -10.38
N PRO A 142 20.99 9.24 -11.71
CA PRO A 142 19.82 9.92 -12.26
C PRO A 142 18.49 9.33 -11.76
N LYS A 143 18.42 8.02 -11.54
CA LYS A 143 17.24 7.35 -10.98
C LYS A 143 16.93 7.89 -9.57
N HIS A 144 17.95 8.02 -8.73
CA HIS A 144 17.81 8.56 -7.37
C HIS A 144 17.35 10.02 -7.40
N VAL A 145 17.96 10.85 -8.26
CA VAL A 145 17.59 12.27 -8.42
C VAL A 145 16.12 12.41 -8.82
N VAL A 146 15.64 11.64 -9.80
CA VAL A 146 14.23 11.67 -10.20
C VAL A 146 13.31 11.26 -9.04
N ALA A 147 13.71 10.26 -8.26
CA ALA A 147 12.90 9.76 -7.14
C ALA A 147 12.76 10.77 -5.98
N ILE A 148 13.72 11.69 -5.83
CA ILE A 148 13.71 12.73 -4.78
C ILE A 148 13.58 14.15 -5.34
N MET A 149 13.21 14.32 -6.62
CA MET A 149 13.22 15.62 -7.29
C MET A 149 12.36 16.67 -6.57
N ALA A 150 11.29 16.24 -5.88
CA ALA A 150 10.42 17.13 -5.11
C ALA A 150 11.14 17.84 -3.95
N VAL A 151 12.28 17.34 -3.48
CA VAL A 151 13.07 17.93 -2.39
C VAL A 151 14.35 18.61 -2.87
N ILE A 152 14.68 18.57 -4.16
CA ILE A 152 15.87 19.25 -4.70
C ILE A 152 15.51 20.70 -5.05
N GLU A 153 16.39 21.63 -4.67
CA GLU A 153 16.39 23.03 -5.09
C GLU A 153 17.33 23.21 -6.29
N GLU A 154 16.88 24.00 -7.27
CA GLU A 154 17.72 24.43 -8.41
C GLU A 154 18.89 25.30 -7.96
#